data_AF-A0A963EDU2-F1
#
_entry.id   AF-A0A963EDU2-F1
#
_cell.length_a   1.000
_cell.length_b   1.000
_cell.length_c   1.000
_cell.angle_alpha   90.00
_cell.angle_beta   90.00
_cell.angle_gamma   90.00
#
_symmetry.space_group_name_H-M   'P 1'
#
loop_
_entity.id
_entity.type
_entity.pdbx_description
1 polymer ?
#
loop_
_entity_poly.entity_id
_entity_poly.type
_entity_poly.pdbx_seq_one_letter_code
_entity_poly.pdbx_strand_id
1 'polypeptide(L)'
;NKILDKITKRIQKLQRAAGKTFVSRTRLNPHRYDEQMITVFRVVLANPLTTDNIMHEILLEQKAIAAANKKINNHLSKLLQKLAA
;
A
#
# COMPACT_ATOMS: atom_id res chain seq x y z
N ASN A 1 -8.29 10.70 3.11
CA ASN A 1 -7.39 9.56 3.39
C ASN A 1 -5.90 9.89 3.46
N LYS A 2 -5.50 11.08 3.96
CA LYS A 2 -4.10 11.56 3.92
C LYS A 2 -3.08 10.66 4.65
N ILE A 3 -3.46 10.01 5.75
CA ILE A 3 -2.57 9.12 6.51
C ILE A 3 -2.32 7.82 5.74
N LEU A 4 -3.39 7.19 5.23
CA LEU A 4 -3.30 6.01 4.37
C LEU A 4 -2.46 6.28 3.12
N ASP A 5 -2.63 7.44 2.46
CA ASP A 5 -1.82 7.81 1.31
C ASP A 5 -0.31 7.81 1.61
N LYS A 6 0.08 8.29 2.80
CA LYS A 6 1.49 8.30 3.23
C LYS A 6 2.01 6.89 3.46
N ILE A 7 1.20 6.02 4.04
CA ILE A 7 1.53 4.60 4.27
C ILE A 7 1.71 3.90 2.91
N THR A 8 0.72 3.94 2.03
CA THR A 8 0.76 3.32 0.69
C THR A 8 1.98 3.78 -0.11
N LYS A 9 2.24 5.10 -0.15
CA LYS A 9 3.41 5.64 -0.86
C LYS A 9 4.73 5.14 -0.28
N ARG A 10 4.84 5.00 1.04
CA ARG A 10 6.07 4.55 1.69
C ARG A 10 6.32 3.07 1.46
N ILE A 11 5.30 2.22 1.63
CA ILE A 11 5.40 0.79 1.34
C ILE A 11 5.83 0.59 -0.11
N GLN A 12 5.15 1.23 -1.07
CA GLN A 12 5.48 1.11 -2.49
C GLN A 12 6.91 1.55 -2.82
N LYS A 13 7.40 2.64 -2.21
CA LYS A 13 8.79 3.09 -2.40
C LYS A 13 9.81 2.07 -1.89
N LEU A 14 9.55 1.46 -0.74
CA LEU A 14 10.45 0.48 -0.13
C LEU A 14 10.43 -0.85 -0.91
N GLN A 15 9.24 -1.32 -1.31
CA GLN A 15 9.10 -2.51 -2.16
C GLN A 15 9.84 -2.34 -3.48
N ARG A 16 9.68 -1.18 -4.15
CA ARG A 16 10.43 -0.85 -5.37
C ARG A 16 11.95 -0.86 -5.14
N ALA A 17 12.42 -0.34 -4.01
CA ALA A 17 13.85 -0.29 -3.71
C ALA A 17 14.43 -1.68 -3.38
N ALA A 18 13.62 -2.58 -2.81
CA ALA A 18 14.03 -3.96 -2.52
C ALA A 18 14.16 -4.83 -3.79
N GLY A 19 13.43 -4.50 -4.86
CA GLY A 19 13.57 -5.15 -6.17
C GLY A 19 13.07 -6.60 -6.24
N LYS A 20 12.40 -7.11 -5.20
CA LYS A 20 11.89 -8.50 -5.13
C LYS A 20 10.58 -8.68 -5.90
N THR A 21 9.59 -7.86 -5.58
CA THR A 21 8.33 -7.77 -6.32
C THR A 21 7.99 -6.31 -6.61
N PHE A 22 7.07 -6.06 -7.54
CA PHE A 22 6.67 -4.71 -7.88
C PHE A 22 5.18 -4.59 -8.13
N VAL A 23 4.53 -3.72 -7.34
CA VAL A 23 3.22 -3.17 -7.68
C VAL A 23 3.31 -1.66 -7.82
N SER A 24 2.52 -1.14 -8.76
CA SER A 24 2.40 0.30 -8.97
C SER A 24 1.45 0.92 -7.95
N ARG A 25 1.29 2.24 -8.01
CA ARG A 25 0.25 2.96 -7.28
C ARG A 25 -0.43 3.95 -8.21
N THR A 26 -1.72 4.14 -8.03
CA THR A 26 -2.52 5.12 -8.77
C THR A 26 -3.29 6.02 -7.82
N ARG A 27 -3.82 7.13 -8.34
CA ARG A 27 -4.79 7.95 -7.62
C ARG A 27 -6.18 7.75 -8.22
N LEU A 28 -7.18 7.64 -7.36
CA LEU A 28 -8.58 7.53 -7.72
C LEU A 28 -9.38 8.63 -7.02
N ASN A 29 -10.48 9.06 -7.61
CA ASN A 29 -11.44 10.05 -7.09
C ASN A 29 -12.85 9.44 -7.00
N PRO A 30 -13.05 8.37 -6.21
CA PRO A 30 -14.33 7.66 -6.18
C PRO A 30 -15.45 8.51 -5.57
N HIS A 31 -16.63 8.49 -6.20
CA HIS A 31 -17.80 9.24 -5.73
C HIS A 31 -18.22 8.90 -4.29
N ARG A 32 -18.03 7.64 -3.84
CA ARG A 32 -18.33 7.21 -2.46
C ARG A 32 -17.57 8.03 -1.39
N TYR A 33 -16.47 8.67 -1.74
CA TYR A 33 -15.66 9.47 -0.82
C TYR A 33 -15.63 10.95 -1.22
N ASP A 34 -16.76 11.50 -1.71
CA ASP A 34 -16.89 12.90 -2.14
C ASP A 34 -15.80 13.30 -3.14
N GLU A 35 -15.53 12.39 -4.09
CA GLU A 35 -14.49 12.54 -5.11
C GLU A 35 -13.08 12.79 -4.54
N GLN A 36 -12.88 12.47 -3.26
CA GLN A 36 -11.59 12.63 -2.62
C GLN A 36 -10.52 11.84 -3.37
N MET A 37 -9.47 12.54 -3.76
CA MET A 37 -8.30 11.91 -4.37
C MET A 37 -7.57 11.03 -3.33
N ILE A 38 -7.59 9.71 -3.54
CA ILE A 38 -6.96 8.69 -2.69
C ILE A 38 -5.88 7.93 -3.45
N THR A 39 -4.82 7.51 -2.76
CA THR A 39 -3.72 6.71 -3.33
C THR A 39 -3.90 5.23 -2.98
N VAL A 40 -3.98 4.38 -4.01
CA VAL A 40 -4.13 2.93 -3.86
C VAL A 40 -3.02 2.19 -4.59
N PHE A 41 -2.76 0.94 -4.20
CA PHE A 41 -1.95 0.04 -5.01
C PHE A 41 -2.70 -0.31 -6.29
N ARG A 42 -1.97 -0.43 -7.40
CA ARG A 42 -2.50 -0.89 -8.68
C ARG A 42 -1.68 -2.09 -9.13
N VAL A 43 -2.37 -3.23 -9.21
CA VAL A 43 -1.84 -4.52 -9.65
C VAL A 43 -2.35 -4.78 -11.06
N VAL A 44 -1.49 -5.28 -11.94
CA VAL A 44 -1.83 -5.67 -13.31
C VAL A 44 -1.46 -7.14 -13.46
N LEU A 45 -2.45 -7.98 -13.73
CA LEU A 45 -2.31 -9.44 -13.83
C LEU A 45 -2.18 -9.91 -15.29
N ALA A 46 -1.34 -9.20 -16.06
CA ALA A 46 -1.16 -9.48 -17.49
C ALA A 46 0.03 -10.40 -17.79
N ASN A 47 0.87 -10.71 -16.78
CA ASN A 47 2.02 -11.59 -16.96
C ASN A 47 1.55 -13.06 -16.84
N PRO A 48 1.68 -13.89 -17.89
CA PRO A 48 1.25 -15.30 -17.84
C PRO A 48 2.02 -16.15 -16.83
N LEU A 49 3.15 -15.65 -16.31
CA LEU A 49 3.92 -16.28 -15.23
C LEU A 49 3.46 -15.87 -13.83
N THR A 50 2.49 -14.96 -13.71
CA THR A 50 1.94 -14.57 -12.39
C THR A 50 1.02 -15.66 -11.87
N THR A 51 1.35 -16.16 -10.68
CA THR A 51 0.59 -17.18 -9.96
C THR A 51 -0.01 -16.60 -8.68
N ASP A 52 -0.96 -17.31 -8.09
CA ASP A 52 -1.53 -16.94 -6.79
C ASP A 52 -0.45 -16.87 -5.69
N ASN A 53 0.56 -17.73 -5.77
CA ASN A 53 1.70 -17.70 -4.84
C ASN A 53 2.47 -16.38 -4.94
N ILE A 54 2.72 -15.87 -6.16
CA ILE A 54 3.37 -14.57 -6.37
C ILE A 54 2.50 -13.45 -5.78
N MET A 55 1.18 -13.50 -5.95
CA MET A 55 0.28 -12.52 -5.33
C MET A 55 0.33 -12.57 -3.80
N HIS A 56 0.41 -13.77 -3.22
CA HIS A 56 0.58 -13.94 -1.78
C HIS A 56 1.90 -13.38 -1.29
N GLU A 57 3.01 -13.63 -1.99
CA GLU A 57 4.33 -13.09 -1.68
C GLU A 57 4.36 -11.55 -1.71
N ILE A 58 3.68 -10.93 -2.68
CA ILE A 58 3.53 -9.47 -2.75
C ILE A 58 2.87 -8.93 -1.45
N LEU A 59 1.82 -9.58 -0.96
CA LEU A 59 1.13 -9.17 0.26
C LEU A 59 1.99 -9.39 1.51
N LEU A 60 2.70 -10.52 1.59
CA LEU A 60 3.63 -10.81 2.69
C LEU A 60 4.76 -9.77 2.73
N GLU A 61 5.34 -9.42 1.58
CA GLU A 61 6.36 -8.39 1.48
C GLU A 61 5.84 -7.03 1.97
N GLN A 62 4.65 -6.62 1.55
CA GLN A 62 4.04 -5.37 2.00
C GLN A 62 3.81 -5.33 3.51
N LYS A 63 3.35 -6.44 4.10
CA LYS A 63 3.20 -6.59 5.55
C LYS A 63 4.54 -6.51 6.27
N ALA A 64 5.56 -7.20 5.77
CA ALA A 64 6.90 -7.17 6.34
C ALA A 64 7.51 -5.76 6.30
N ILE A 65 7.37 -5.04 5.17
CA ILE A 65 7.79 -3.64 5.03
C ILE A 65 7.08 -2.74 6.04
N ALA A 66 5.76 -2.93 6.23
CA ALA A 66 4.99 -2.15 7.19
C ALA A 66 5.49 -2.39 8.62
N ALA A 67 5.64 -3.66 9.02
CA ALA A 67 6.09 -4.05 10.36
C ALA A 67 7.49 -3.53 10.67
N ALA A 68 8.43 -3.61 9.72
CA ALA A 68 9.82 -3.21 9.91
C ALA A 68 10.05 -1.69 9.89
N ASN A 69 9.09 -0.88 9.43
CA ASN A 69 9.30 0.55 9.24
C ASN A 69 8.66 1.41 10.33
N LYS A 70 9.47 1.96 11.24
CA LYS A 70 9.02 2.86 12.33
C LYS A 70 8.15 4.03 11.84
N LYS A 71 8.44 4.62 10.68
CA LYS A 71 7.65 5.74 10.14
C LYS A 71 6.26 5.28 9.65
N ILE A 72 6.14 4.06 9.11
CA ILE A 72 4.84 3.47 8.77
C ILE A 72 4.07 3.19 10.05
N ASN A 73 4.69 2.54 11.05
CA ASN A 73 4.04 2.24 12.33
C ASN A 73 3.53 3.51 13.03
N ASN A 74 4.32 4.59 13.05
CA ASN A 74 3.87 5.88 13.59
C ASN A 74 2.62 6.44 12.88
N HIS A 75 2.52 6.28 11.55
CA HIS A 75 1.33 6.68 10.81
C HIS A 75 0.14 5.74 11.11
N LEU A 76 0.39 4.44 11.28
CA LEU A 76 -0.64 3.47 11.63
C LEU A 76 -1.22 3.75 13.01
N SER A 77 -0.40 4.02 14.02
CA SER A 77 -0.85 4.42 15.36
C SER A 77 -1.73 5.68 15.31
N LYS A 78 -1.34 6.69 14.51
CA LYS A 78 -2.16 7.90 14.31
C LYS A 78 -3.49 7.61 13.62
N LEU A 79 -3.52 6.66 12.69
CA LEU A 79 -4.76 6.25 12.04
C LEU A 79 -5.68 5.55 13.03
N LEU A 80 -5.16 4.63 13.83
CA LEU A 80 -5.93 3.92 14.86
C LEU A 80 -6.50 4.87 15.91
N GLN A 81 -5.71 5.84 16.38
CA GLN A 81 -6.18 6.89 17.28
C GLN A 81 -7.34 7.70 16.68
N LYS A 82 -7.27 8.01 15.38
CA LYS A 82 -8.34 8.73 14.68
C LYS A 82 -9.62 7.90 14.50
N LEU A 83 -9.50 6.57 14.36
CA LEU A 83 -10.66 5.67 14.23
C LEU A 83 -11.32 5.36 15.58
N ALA A 84 -10.57 5.46 16.67
CA ALA A 84 -11.06 5.25 18.03
C ALA A 84 -11.70 6.51 18.65
N ALA A 85 -11.64 7.65 17.97
CA ALA A 85 -12.23 8.93 18.36
C ALA A 85 -13.46 9.22 17.49
#